data_AF-A0A916HWT9-F1
#
_entry.id   AF-A0A916HWT9-F1
#
_cell.length_a   1.000
_cell.length_b   1.000
_cell.length_c   1.000
_cell.angle_alpha   90.00
_cell.angle_beta   90.00
_cell.angle_gamma   90.00
#
_symmetry.space_group_name_H-M   'P 1'
#
loop_
_entity.id
_entity.type
_entity.pdbx_description
1 polymer ?
#
loop_
_entity_poly.entity_id
_entity_poly.type
_entity_poly.pdbx_seq_one_letter_code
_entity_poly.pdbx_strand_id
1 'polypeptide(L)'
;MKVISILLAFLNSLIGGLLILSCVSAGESLGWISFKSGAGMLAIGSGILTFKDSVYPVHQSRVLLNGLLLIVVGVSAVAWGIHWSIVSGDMKNTVLLFGGSLFFQGLTSVLGIESNEARG
;
A
#
# COMPACT_ATOMS: atom_id res chain seq x y z
N MET A 1 0.39 -4.31 -18.91
CA MET A 1 0.47 -3.58 -17.62
C MET A 1 -0.87 -3.42 -16.91
N LYS A 2 -1.99 -3.16 -17.61
CA LYS A 2 -3.32 -3.00 -16.99
C LYS A 2 -3.73 -4.15 -16.05
N VAL A 3 -3.52 -5.40 -16.45
CA VAL A 3 -3.84 -6.59 -15.63
C VAL A 3 -3.06 -6.61 -14.31
N ILE A 4 -1.76 -6.29 -14.35
CA ILE A 4 -0.90 -6.25 -13.15
C ILE A 4 -1.33 -5.12 -12.22
N SER A 5 -1.67 -3.95 -12.77
CA SER A 5 -2.15 -2.80 -11.99
C SER A 5 -3.48 -3.09 -11.29
N ILE A 6 -4.41 -3.75 -11.98
CA ILE A 6 -5.70 -4.19 -11.41
C ILE A 6 -5.49 -5.24 -10.31
N LEU A 7 -4.59 -6.20 -10.52
CA LEU A 7 -4.24 -7.20 -9.50
C LEU A 7 -3.66 -6.54 -8.24
N LEU A 8 -2.76 -5.57 -8.40
CA LEU A 8 -2.16 -4.84 -7.28
C LEU A 8 -3.17 -3.94 -6.57
N ALA A 9 -4.08 -3.30 -7.31
CA ALA A 9 -5.20 -2.55 -6.74
C ALA A 9 -6.10 -3.43 -5.86
N PHE A 10 -6.42 -4.63 -6.35
CA PHE A 10 -7.19 -5.62 -5.60
C PHE A 10 -6.44 -6.09 -4.35
N LEU A 11 -5.16 -6.44 -4.48
CA LEU A 11 -4.32 -6.88 -3.35
C LEU A 11 -4.22 -5.80 -2.28
N ASN A 12 -4.00 -4.53 -2.63
CA ASN A 12 -3.93 -3.45 -1.64
C ASN A 12 -5.26 -3.17 -0.95
N SER A 13 -6.38 -3.25 -1.68
CA SER A 13 -7.70 -3.12 -1.07
C SER A 13 -7.97 -4.28 -0.09
N LEU A 14 -7.60 -5.50 -0.47
CA LEU A 14 -7.78 -6.70 0.37
C LEU A 14 -6.89 -6.65 1.61
N ILE A 15 -5.61 -6.30 1.46
CA ILE A 15 -4.67 -6.19 2.57
C ILE A 15 -5.03 -5.03 3.49
N GLY A 16 -5.45 -3.88 2.95
CA GLY A 16 -5.98 -2.76 3.72
C GLY A 16 -7.21 -3.16 4.54
N GLY A 17 -8.14 -3.90 3.94
CA GLY A 17 -9.30 -4.47 4.62
C GLY A 17 -8.91 -5.43 5.76
N LEU A 18 -7.99 -6.36 5.49
CA LEU A 18 -7.48 -7.29 6.52
C LEU A 18 -6.80 -6.54 7.68
N LEU A 19 -6.09 -5.45 7.39
CA LEU A 19 -5.40 -4.66 8.40
C LEU A 19 -6.39 -3.89 9.28
N ILE A 20 -7.50 -3.40 8.72
CA ILE A 20 -8.62 -2.83 9.49
C ILE A 20 -9.32 -3.92 10.33
N LEU A 21 -9.62 -5.08 9.75
CA LEU A 21 -10.23 -6.20 10.49
C LEU A 21 -9.35 -6.65 11.67
N SER A 22 -8.03 -6.53 11.53
CA SER A 22 -7.08 -6.85 12.61
C SER A 22 -7.19 -5.92 13.84
N CYS A 23 -8.00 -4.85 13.77
CA CYS A 23 -8.29 -3.97 14.91
C CYS A 23 -9.29 -4.57 15.90
N VAL A 24 -9.96 -5.68 15.57
CA VAL A 24 -10.96 -6.34 16.44
C VAL A 24 -10.30 -7.07 17.63
N SER A 25 -8.97 -7.11 17.71
CA SER A 25 -8.26 -7.80 18.79
C SER A 25 -8.43 -7.10 20.14
N ALA A 26 -8.96 -7.83 21.13
CA ALA A 26 -9.13 -7.32 22.48
C ALA A 26 -7.78 -7.13 23.18
N GLY A 27 -7.49 -5.90 23.63
CA GLY A 27 -6.27 -5.57 24.39
C GLY A 27 -5.23 -4.73 23.65
N GLU A 28 -5.50 -4.29 22.41
CA GLU A 28 -4.59 -3.39 21.69
C GLU A 28 -4.72 -1.93 22.15
N SER A 29 -3.60 -1.19 22.16
CA SER A 29 -3.61 0.23 22.53
C SER A 29 -4.33 1.08 21.48
N LEU A 30 -4.97 2.17 21.90
CA LEU A 30 -5.65 3.10 21.00
C LEU A 30 -4.74 3.61 19.88
N GLY A 31 -3.46 3.86 20.17
CA GLY A 31 -2.48 4.29 19.17
C GLY A 31 -2.22 3.23 18.09
N TRP A 32 -2.20 1.95 18.46
CA TRP A 32 -2.00 0.85 17.53
C TRP A 32 -3.23 0.61 16.64
N ILE A 33 -4.43 0.72 17.21
CA ILE A 33 -5.69 0.67 16.46
C ILE A 33 -5.78 1.85 15.47
N SER A 34 -5.41 3.06 15.92
CA SER A 34 -5.41 4.25 15.06
C SER A 34 -4.39 4.15 13.92
N PHE A 35 -3.23 3.55 14.16
CA PHE A 35 -2.24 3.29 13.12
C PHE A 35 -2.78 2.29 12.09
N LYS A 36 -3.32 1.16 12.55
CA LYS A 36 -3.89 0.13 11.67
C LYS A 36 -5.04 0.67 10.82
N SER A 37 -5.96 1.42 11.42
CA SER A 37 -7.09 1.98 10.69
C SER A 37 -6.64 3.00 9.65
N GLY A 38 -5.74 3.92 10.00
CA GLY A 38 -5.20 4.91 9.08
C GLY A 38 -4.41 4.28 7.92
N ALA A 39 -3.54 3.32 8.23
CA ALA A 39 -2.79 2.55 7.25
C ALA A 39 -3.73 1.79 6.30
N GLY A 40 -4.74 1.11 6.83
CA GLY A 40 -5.74 0.39 6.05
C GLY A 40 -6.55 1.31 5.12
N MET A 41 -6.98 2.48 5.61
CA MET A 41 -7.67 3.48 4.78
C MET A 41 -6.79 3.98 3.62
N LEU A 42 -5.49 4.19 3.86
CA LEU A 42 -4.55 4.58 2.82
C LEU A 42 -4.40 3.50 1.73
N ALA A 43 -4.28 2.22 2.11
CA ALA A 43 -4.19 1.14 1.13
C ALA A 43 -5.48 0.93 0.32
N ILE A 44 -6.65 1.08 0.96
CA ILE A 44 -7.93 1.04 0.24
C ILE A 44 -8.02 2.22 -0.73
N GLY A 45 -7.68 3.43 -0.27
CA GLY A 45 -7.67 4.63 -1.10
C GLY A 45 -6.71 4.52 -2.29
N SER A 46 -5.51 3.98 -2.08
CA SER A 46 -4.53 3.77 -3.15
C SER A 46 -4.97 2.69 -4.12
N GLY A 47 -5.60 1.62 -3.63
CA GLY A 47 -6.24 0.59 -4.44
C GLY A 47 -7.30 1.18 -5.37
N ILE A 48 -8.21 1.99 -4.84
CA ILE A 48 -9.27 2.66 -5.63
C ILE A 48 -8.67 3.60 -6.68
N LEU A 49 -7.67 4.41 -6.30
CA LEU A 49 -7.00 5.32 -7.24
C LEU A 49 -6.31 4.58 -8.38
N THR A 50 -5.60 3.49 -8.07
CA THR A 50 -4.94 2.63 -9.05
C THR A 50 -5.95 1.95 -9.97
N PHE A 51 -7.07 1.49 -9.42
CA PHE A 51 -8.16 0.95 -10.23
C PHE A 51 -8.75 2.01 -11.16
N LYS A 52 -9.01 3.22 -10.66
CA LYS A 52 -9.55 4.32 -11.45
C LYS A 52 -8.61 4.72 -12.59
N ASP A 53 -7.30 4.75 -12.35
CA ASP A 53 -6.29 5.01 -13.37
C ASP A 53 -6.23 3.93 -14.47
N SER A 54 -6.52 2.68 -14.11
CA SER A 54 -6.59 1.58 -15.09
C SER A 54 -7.77 1.71 -16.07
N VAL A 55 -8.85 2.39 -15.65
CA VAL A 55 -10.09 2.59 -16.42
C VAL A 55 -10.10 3.93 -17.14
N TYR A 56 -9.69 5.01 -16.46
CA TYR A 56 -9.64 6.37 -17.00
C TYR A 56 -8.21 6.91 -16.86
N PRO A 57 -7.55 7.34 -17.96
CA PRO A 57 -6.20 7.87 -17.88
C PRO A 57 -6.17 9.14 -17.02
N VAL A 58 -5.47 9.08 -15.88
CA VAL A 58 -5.27 10.22 -14.98
C VAL A 58 -4.00 10.98 -15.40
N HIS A 59 -3.91 12.26 -15.07
CA HIS A 59 -2.75 13.11 -15.35
C HIS A 59 -1.45 12.50 -14.79
N GLN A 60 -0.46 12.25 -15.65
CA GLN A 60 0.79 11.50 -15.37
C GLN A 60 1.53 11.97 -14.11
N SER A 61 1.63 13.29 -13.89
CA SER A 61 2.26 13.86 -12.69
C SER A 61 1.60 13.39 -11.37
N ARG A 62 0.28 13.20 -11.33
CA ARG A 62 -0.43 12.71 -10.13
C ARG A 62 -0.19 11.23 -9.89
N VAL A 63 -0.06 10.44 -10.95
CA VAL A 63 0.24 9.01 -10.87
C VAL A 63 1.66 8.81 -10.32
N LEU A 64 2.63 9.56 -10.82
CA LEU A 64 4.01 9.52 -10.32
C LEU A 64 4.11 9.90 -8.84
N LEU A 65 3.48 11.00 -8.45
CA LEU A 65 3.51 11.49 -7.07
C LEU A 65 2.84 10.52 -6.09
N ASN A 66 1.73 9.91 -6.51
CA ASN A 66 1.07 8.85 -5.74
C ASN A 66 1.94 7.59 -5.66
N GLY A 67 2.57 7.16 -6.75
CA GLY A 67 3.49 6.02 -6.77
C GLY A 67 4.68 6.20 -5.83
N LEU A 68 5.33 7.37 -5.85
CA LEU A 68 6.40 7.74 -4.93
C LEU A 68 5.94 7.73 -3.47
N LEU A 69 4.77 8.30 -3.19
CA LEU A 69 4.19 8.29 -1.84
C LEU A 69 3.95 6.85 -1.36
N LEU A 70 3.44 5.97 -2.21
CA LEU A 70 3.24 4.56 -1.88
C LEU A 70 4.55 3.82 -1.59
N ILE A 71 5.62 4.10 -2.34
CA ILE A 71 6.95 3.55 -2.07
C ILE A 71 7.43 4.00 -0.69
N VAL A 72 7.38 5.31 -0.40
CA VAL A 72 7.85 5.86 0.87
C VAL A 72 7.07 5.29 2.05
N VAL A 73 5.73 5.28 1.96
CA VAL A 73 4.86 4.72 3.01
C VAL A 73 5.09 3.21 3.15
N GLY A 74 5.23 2.48 2.05
CA GLY A 74 5.47 1.03 2.05
C GLY A 74 6.79 0.65 2.72
N VAL A 75 7.90 1.28 2.33
CA VAL A 75 9.22 1.06 2.95
C VAL A 75 9.22 1.45 4.42
N SER A 76 8.59 2.58 4.77
CA SER A 76 8.47 3.01 6.16
C SER A 76 7.67 2.01 6.99
N ALA A 77 6.57 1.47 6.46
CA ALA A 77 5.76 0.47 7.14
C ALA A 77 6.51 -0.87 7.32
N VAL A 78 7.30 -1.30 6.33
CA VAL A 78 8.17 -2.48 6.45
C VAL A 78 9.22 -2.27 7.52
N ALA A 79 9.96 -1.15 7.48
CA ALA A 79 11.00 -0.84 8.47
C ALA A 79 10.42 -0.74 9.89
N TRP A 80 9.25 -0.11 10.03
CA TRP A 80 8.53 -0.05 11.30
C TRP A 80 8.06 -1.42 11.79
N GLY A 81 7.52 -2.25 10.89
CA GLY A 81 7.10 -3.62 11.19
C GLY A 81 8.26 -4.50 11.66
N ILE A 82 9.43 -4.37 11.04
CA ILE A 82 10.67 -5.05 11.45
C ILE A 82 11.12 -4.55 12.82
N HIS A 83 11.18 -3.22 13.02
CA HIS A 83 11.56 -2.64 14.31
C HIS A 83 10.67 -3.15 15.44
N TRP A 84 9.34 -3.11 15.25
CA TRP A 84 8.40 -3.64 16.22
C TRP A 84 8.56 -5.14 16.43
N SER A 85 8.77 -5.92 15.38
CA SER A 85 8.99 -7.37 15.50
C SER A 85 10.22 -7.70 16.36
N ILE A 86 11.27 -6.90 16.27
CA ILE A 86 12.48 -7.06 17.10
C ILE A 86 12.19 -6.68 18.55
N VAL A 87 11.49 -5.56 18.78
CA VAL A 87 11.21 -5.05 20.13
C VAL A 87 10.20 -5.91 20.90
N SER A 88 9.13 -6.36 20.25
CA SER A 88 8.07 -7.13 20.91
C SER A 88 8.29 -8.64 20.86
N GLY A 89 9.24 -9.14 20.06
CA GLY A 89 9.43 -10.58 19.81
C GLY A 89 8.27 -11.26 19.06
N ASP A 90 7.29 -10.46 18.62
CA ASP A 90 6.09 -10.91 17.91
C ASP A 90 6.09 -10.33 16.50
N MET A 91 6.17 -11.22 15.51
CA MET A 91 6.33 -10.84 14.12
C MET A 91 5.00 -10.38 13.54
N LYS A 92 4.89 -9.06 13.33
CA LYS A 92 3.67 -8.43 12.80
C LYS A 92 3.57 -8.61 11.27
N ASN A 93 3.38 -9.85 10.86
CA ASN A 93 3.31 -10.28 9.45
C ASN A 93 2.31 -9.45 8.62
N THR A 94 1.19 -9.04 9.21
CA THR A 94 0.19 -8.20 8.53
C THR A 94 0.74 -6.84 8.12
N VAL A 95 1.59 -6.23 8.96
CA VAL A 95 2.21 -4.91 8.69
C VAL A 95 3.31 -5.05 7.65
N LEU A 96 4.07 -6.16 7.69
CA LEU A 96 5.08 -6.49 6.68
C LEU A 96 4.44 -6.72 5.29
N LEU A 97 3.36 -7.50 5.23
CA LEU A 97 2.62 -7.76 3.99
C LEU A 97 2.00 -6.48 3.44
N PHE A 98 1.44 -5.64 4.31
CA PHE A 98 0.91 -4.32 3.96
C PHE A 98 1.98 -3.36 3.43
N GLY A 99 3.11 -3.24 4.11
CA GLY A 99 4.19 -2.38 3.66
C GLY A 99 4.76 -2.85 2.32
N GLY A 100 4.91 -4.17 2.16
CA GLY A 100 5.33 -4.78 0.91
C GLY A 100 4.34 -4.52 -0.23
N SER A 101 3.04 -4.66 0.00
CA SER A 101 2.03 -4.46 -1.05
C SER A 101 1.93 -3.01 -1.50
N LEU A 102 2.06 -2.04 -0.59
CA LEU A 102 2.18 -0.62 -0.92
C LEU A 102 3.45 -0.35 -1.73
N PHE A 103 4.59 -0.91 -1.32
CA PHE A 103 5.85 -0.75 -2.03
C PHE A 103 5.77 -1.26 -3.48
N PHE A 104 5.28 -2.49 -3.68
CA PHE A 104 5.14 -3.05 -5.03
C PHE A 104 4.12 -2.30 -5.89
N GLN A 105 3.02 -1.81 -5.31
CA GLN A 105 2.07 -0.97 -6.04
C GLN A 105 2.70 0.37 -6.45
N GLY A 106 3.45 1.01 -5.56
CA GLY A 106 4.15 2.25 -5.87
C GLY A 106 5.23 2.06 -6.94
N LEU A 107 6.03 1.00 -6.83
CA LEU A 107 7.09 0.66 -7.78
C LEU A 107 6.53 0.42 -9.19
N THR A 108 5.47 -0.37 -9.30
CA THR A 108 4.83 -0.65 -10.60
C THR A 108 4.14 0.57 -11.19
N SER A 109 3.64 1.48 -10.36
CA SER A 109 3.10 2.77 -10.81
C SER A 109 4.18 3.66 -11.42
N VAL A 110 5.36 3.74 -10.79
CA VAL A 110 6.50 4.53 -11.31
C VAL A 110 7.09 3.90 -12.58
N LEU A 111 7.40 2.60 -12.55
CA LEU A 111 7.97 1.90 -13.71
C LEU A 111 7.01 1.82 -14.90
N GLY A 112 5.70 1.81 -14.64
CA GLY A 112 4.69 1.86 -15.68
C GLY A 112 4.66 3.15 -16.48
N ILE A 113 5.03 4.27 -15.86
CA ILE A 113 5.14 5.56 -16.55
C ILE A 113 6.33 5.55 -17.51
N GLU A 114 7.50 5.11 -17.04
CA GLU A 114 8.73 5.06 -17.85
C GLU A 114 8.55 4.22 -19.12
N SER A 115 7.84 3.09 -19.02
CA SER A 115 7.54 2.22 -20.16
C SER A 115 6.59 2.83 -21.21
N ASN A 116 5.77 3.81 -20.80
CA ASN A 116 4.81 4.50 -21.67
C ASN A 116 5.48 5.68 -22.37
N GLU A 117 6.41 6.37 -21.68
CA GLU A 117 7.24 7.44 -22.24
C GLU A 117 8.23 6.91 -23.29
N ALA A 118 8.79 5.71 -23.11
CA ALA A 118 9.70 5.09 -24.08
C ALA A 118 9.01 4.60 -25.38
N ARG A 119 7.68 4.71 -25.48
CA ARG A 119 6.87 4.25 -26.64
C ARG A 119 6.18 5.39 -27.40
N GLY A 120 6.37 6.64 -26.98
CA GLY A 120 5.93 7.84 -27.69
C GLY A 120 7.09 8.49 -28.43
#